data_AF-A0A0K0GD14-F1
#
_entry.id   AF-A0A0K0GD14-F1
#
_cell.length_a   1.000
_cell.length_b   1.000
_cell.length_c   1.000
_cell.angle_alpha   90.00
_cell.angle_beta   90.00
_cell.angle_gamma   90.00
#
_symmetry.space_group_name_H-M   'P 1'
#
loop_
_entity.id
_entity.type
_entity.pdbx_description
1 polymer ?
#
loop_
_entity_poly.entity_id
_entity_poly.type
_entity_poly.pdbx_seq_one_letter_code
_entity_poly.pdbx_strand_id
1 'polypeptide(L)' 'MKGELKWGLMILFFVLIAYILPYTLLTNVTKWYGSFFVWIILAVIVIGINYFITKDWGKEK' A
#
# COMPACT_ATOMS: atom_id res chain seq x y z
N MET A 1 -5.12 20.34 -3.28
CA MET A 1 -5.79 20.02 -2.00
C MET A 1 -6.69 18.78 -1.98
N LYS A 2 -7.90 18.73 -2.57
CA LYS A 2 -8.80 17.53 -2.40
C LYS A 2 -8.22 16.23 -2.99
N GLY A 3 -7.49 16.32 -4.11
CA GLY A 3 -6.89 15.14 -4.77
C GLY A 3 -5.72 14.56 -3.99
N GLU A 4 -4.79 15.39 -3.52
CA GLU A 4 -3.62 14.96 -2.73
C GLU A 4 -4.04 14.34 -1.39
N LEU A 5 -5.06 14.91 -0.74
CA LEU A 5 -5.58 14.41 0.52
C LEU A 5 -6.25 13.02 0.35
N LYS A 6 -6.92 12.79 -0.79
CA LYS A 6 -7.46 11.47 -1.16
C LYS A 6 -6.35 10.43 -1.35
N TRP A 7 -5.27 10.81 -2.04
CA TRP A 7 -4.11 9.93 -2.24
C TRP A 7 -3.37 9.65 -0.93
N GLY A 8 -3.17 10.67 -0.09
CA GLY A 8 -2.58 10.52 1.25
C GLY A 8 -3.40 9.61 2.16
N LEU A 9 -4.73 9.77 2.18
CA LEU A 9 -5.64 8.87 2.91
C LEU A 9 -5.57 7.43 2.39
N MET A 10 -5.46 7.25 1.07
CA MET A 10 -5.35 5.93 0.46
C MET A 10 -4.03 5.24 0.86
N ILE A 11 -2.91 5.96 0.85
CA ILE A 11 -1.61 5.43 1.32
C ILE A 11 -1.71 5.07 2.81
N LEU A 12 -2.26 5.96 3.63
CA LEU A 12 -2.42 5.73 5.06
C LEU A 12 -3.25 4.46 5.34
N PHE A 13 -4.32 4.24 4.57
CA PHE A 13 -5.14 3.04 4.66
C PHE A 13 -4.33 1.77 4.37
N PHE A 14 -3.52 1.74 3.32
CA PHE A 14 -2.67 0.58 3.00
C PHE A 14 -1.57 0.36 4.05
N VAL A 15 -0.98 1.43 4.59
CA VAL A 15 0.00 1.35 5.68
C VAL A 15 -0.63 0.73 6.93
N LEU A 16 -1.84 1.14 7.30
CA LEU A 16 -2.56 0.57 8.45
C LEU A 16 -2.88 -0.91 8.23
N ILE A 17 -3.30 -1.30 7.02
CA ILE A 17 -3.52 -2.71 6.68
C ILE A 17 -2.23 -3.51 6.82
N ALA A 18 -1.12 -3.01 6.27
CA ALA A 18 0.19 -3.65 6.37
C ALA A 18 0.68 -3.77 7.82
N TYR A 19 0.34 -2.81 8.68
CA TYR A 19 0.64 -2.83 10.10
C TYR A 19 -0.22 -3.83 10.89
N ILE A 20 -1.51 -3.96 10.55
CA ILE A 20 -2.46 -4.83 11.28
C ILE A 20 -2.36 -6.29 10.85
N LEU A 21 -2.02 -6.56 9.59
CA LEU A 21 -1.98 -7.91 9.02
C LEU A 21 -1.14 -8.93 9.82
N PRO A 22 0.10 -8.59 10.28
CA PRO A 22 0.95 -9.48 11.07
C PRO A 22 0.30 -9.94 12.38
N TYR A 23 -0.51 -9.08 12.98
CA TYR A 23 -1.11 -9.31 14.30
C TYR A 23 -2.53 -9.89 14.22
N THR A 24 -3.10 -10.03 13.02
CA THR A 24 -4.46 -10.54 12.82
C THR A 24 -4.49 -11.79 11.94
N LEU A 25 -4.37 -11.63 10.63
CA LEU A 25 -4.53 -12.69 9.63
C LEU A 25 -3.27 -13.54 9.47
N LEU A 26 -2.10 -12.92 9.62
CA LEU A 26 -0.82 -13.62 9.51
C LEU A 26 -0.29 -14.15 10.85
N THR A 27 -1.01 -13.95 11.96
CA THR A 27 -0.56 -14.33 13.32
C THR A 27 -0.22 -15.82 13.43
N ASN A 28 -1.00 -16.67 12.77
CA ASN A 28 -0.79 -18.13 12.78
C ASN A 28 -0.03 -18.64 11.55
N VAL A 29 0.37 -17.74 10.64
CA VAL A 29 1.17 -18.10 9.46
C VAL A 29 2.62 -18.24 9.90
N THR A 30 2.92 -19.38 10.49
CA THR A 30 4.25 -19.78 10.99
C THR A 30 5.30 -19.92 9.88
N LYS A 31 4.93 -19.86 8.60
CA LYS A 31 5.83 -20.05 7.45
C LYS A 31 5.95 -18.78 6.61
N TRP A 32 7.19 -18.31 6.43
CA TRP A 32 7.59 -17.16 5.62
C TRP A 32 7.05 -17.19 4.18
N TYR A 33 6.85 -18.38 3.61
CA TYR A 33 6.33 -18.56 2.25
C TYR A 33 4.86 -18.13 2.07
N GLY A 34 4.02 -18.27 3.10
CA GLY A 34 2.61 -17.88 3.01
C GLY A 34 2.40 -16.37 3.08
N SER A 35 3.19 -15.68 3.90
CA SER A 35 3.13 -14.23 4.04
C SER A 35 3.77 -13.50 2.86
N PHE A 36 4.81 -14.08 2.24
CA PHE A 36 5.54 -13.45 1.13
C PHE A 36 4.65 -13.01 -0.04
N PHE A 37 3.67 -13.84 -0.45
CA PHE A 37 2.74 -13.50 -1.53
C PHE A 37 1.89 -12.26 -1.20
N VAL A 38 1.43 -12.15 0.05
CA VAL A 38 0.64 -11.01 0.51
C VAL A 38 1.47 -9.73 0.54
N TRP A 39 2.73 -9.83 0.98
CA TRP A 39 3.67 -8.70 0.96
C TRP A 39 3.99 -8.23 -0.46
N ILE A 40 4.12 -9.16 -1.42
CA ILE A 40 4.31 -8.80 -2.83
C ILE A 40 3.10 -8.02 -3.36
N ILE A 41 1.89 -8.49 -3.10
CA ILE A 41 0.67 -7.80 -3.55
C ILE A 41 0.62 -6.38 -2.96
N LEU A 42 0.85 -6.25 -1.65
CA LEU A 42 0.89 -4.95 -0.98
C LEU A 42 1.94 -4.02 -1.61
N ALA A 43 3.14 -4.53 -1.88
CA ALA A 43 4.21 -3.76 -2.51
C ALA A 43 3.81 -3.27 -3.91
N VAL A 44 3.25 -4.14 -4.75
CA VAL A 44 2.80 -3.79 -6.10
C VAL A 44 1.69 -2.72 -6.06
N ILE A 45 0.75 -2.83 -5.12
CA ILE A 45 -0.31 -1.82 -4.95
C ILE A 45 0.28 -0.46 -4.58
N VAL A 46 1.21 -0.42 -3.61
CA VAL A 46 1.86 0.83 -3.18
C VAL A 46 2.67 1.45 -4.31
N ILE A 47 3.40 0.65 -5.10
CA ILE A 47 4.14 1.13 -6.28
C ILE A 47 3.16 1.73 -7.30
N GLY A 48 2.04 1.05 -7.58
CA GLY A 48 1.02 1.55 -8.51
C GLY A 48 0.43 2.89 -8.06
N ILE A 49 0.09 3.03 -6.78
CA ILE A 49 -0.42 4.29 -6.21
C ILE A 49 0.62 5.40 -6.36
N ASN A 50 1.87 5.16 -5.99
CA ASN A 50 2.94 6.14 -6.14
C ASN A 50 3.14 6.53 -7.61
N TYR A 51 3.11 5.56 -8.54
CA TYR A 51 3.18 5.85 -9.97
C TYR A 51 2.05 6.79 -10.42
N PHE A 52 0.80 6.55 -10.00
CA PHE A 52 -0.32 7.44 -10.35
C PHE A 52 -0.16 8.85 -9.76
N ILE A 53 0.33 8.97 -8.53
CA ILE A 53 0.60 10.26 -7.89
C ILE A 53 1.70 11.02 -8.64
N THR A 54 2.82 10.34 -8.94
CA THR A 54 3.99 10.96 -9.56
C THR A 54 3.79 11.23 -11.06
N LYS A 55 2.94 10.46 -11.74
CA LYS A 55 2.60 10.65 -13.16
C LYS A 55 2.04 12.05 -13.44
N ASP A 56 1.25 12.60 -12.53
CA ASP A 56 0.60 13.90 -12.72
C ASP A 56 1.44 15.07 -12.17
N TRP A 57 2.53 14.81 -11.43
CA TRP A 57 3.49 15.84 -11.00
C TRP A 57 4.18 16.55 -12.17
N GLY A 58 4.37 15.87 -13.31
CA GLY A 58 4.98 16.46 -14.51
C GLY A 58 4.00 17.16 -15.46
N LYS A 59 2.70 17.22 -15.11
CA LYS A 59 1.65 17.79 -15.97
C LYS A 59 1.15 19.16 -15.54
N GLU A 60 1.97 19.92 -14.81
CA GLU A 60 1.74 21.37 -14.71
C GLU A 60 1.89 21.99 -16.11
N LYS A 61 0.74 22.38 -16.68
CA LYS A 61 0.61 23.39 -17.72
C LYS A 61 -0.24 24.52 -17.15
#